data_AF-A0A2E2W7Q3-F1
#
_entry.id   AF-A0A2E2W7Q3-F1
#
_cell.length_a   1.000
_cell.length_b   1.000
_cell.length_c   1.000
_cell.angle_alpha   90.00
_cell.angle_beta   90.00
_cell.angle_gamma   90.00
#
_symmetry.space_group_name_H-M   'P 1'
#
loop_
_entity.id
_entity.type
_entity.pdbx_description
1 polymer ?
#
loop_
_entity_poly.entity_id
_entity_poly.type
_entity_poly.pdbx_seq_one_letter_code
_entity_poly.pdbx_strand_id
1 'polypeptide(L)' 'MGTFDDLIERTNKMIDEVEYSDNRSQELYEKFVENRNDLEDAIVGAHGNEEKELTKLLKLLNRKGEENDMENW' A
#
# COMPACT_ATOMS: atom_id res chain seq x y z
N MET A 1 10.95 -5.15 13.01
CA MET A 1 9.95 -4.07 13.00
C MET A 1 10.54 -2.93 12.20
N GLY A 2 10.07 -2.74 10.97
CA GLY A 2 10.41 -1.56 10.18
C GLY A 2 9.78 -0.33 10.81
N THR A 3 10.44 0.80 10.70
CA THR A 3 9.99 2.08 11.25
C THR A 3 8.78 2.62 10.46
N PHE A 4 8.08 3.62 11.02
CA PHE A 4 6.98 4.32 10.36
C PHE A 4 7.40 4.85 8.97
N ASP A 5 8.61 5.39 8.86
CA ASP A 5 9.17 5.90 7.60
C ASP A 5 9.43 4.79 6.58
N ASP A 6 9.90 3.61 7.01
CA ASP A 6 10.10 2.45 6.14
C ASP A 6 8.78 1.98 5.52
N LEU A 7 7.69 2.04 6.28
CA LEU A 7 6.36 1.68 5.80
C LEU A 7 5.90 2.68 4.73
N ILE A 8 6.06 3.98 4.97
CA ILE A 8 5.72 5.03 4.00
C ILE A 8 6.51 4.85 2.69
N GLU A 9 7.83 4.65 2.78
CA GLU A 9 8.69 4.46 1.61
C GLU A 9 8.26 3.21 0.82
N ARG A 10 8.05 2.09 1.51
CA ARG A 10 7.62 0.84 0.88
C ARG A 10 6.25 0.97 0.22
N THR A 11 5.29 1.67 0.83
CA THR A 11 3.96 1.90 0.25
C THR A 11 4.04 2.81 -0.98
N ASN A 12 4.82 3.89 -0.93
CA ASN A 12 5.01 4.75 -2.11
C ASN A 12 5.63 3.97 -3.27
N LYS A 13 6.64 3.15 -2.99
CA LYS A 13 7.22 2.26 -4.00
C LYS A 13 6.19 1.28 -4.58
N MET A 14 5.34 0.70 -3.73
CA MET A 14 4.27 -0.20 -4.17
C MET A 14 3.25 0.53 -5.06
N ILE A 15 2.90 1.77 -4.73
CA ILE A 15 2.03 2.63 -5.56
C ILE A 15 2.64 2.83 -6.94
N ASP A 16 3.93 3.17 -7.02
CA ASP A 16 4.64 3.33 -8.29
C ASP A 16 4.69 2.01 -9.07
N GLU A 17 4.97 0.88 -8.41
CA GLU A 17 4.98 -0.43 -9.04
C GLU A 17 3.59 -0.80 -9.61
N VAL A 18 2.50 -0.51 -8.91
CA VAL A 18 1.13 -0.73 -9.42
C VAL A 18 0.78 0.21 -10.58
N GLU A 19 1.21 1.47 -10.51
CA GLU A 19 0.89 2.49 -11.52
C GLU A 19 1.64 2.27 -12.85
N TYR A 20 2.87 1.78 -12.79
CA TYR A 20 3.74 1.65 -13.97
C TYR A 20 4.01 0.20 -14.40
N SER A 21 3.50 -0.80 -13.68
CA SER A 21 3.69 -2.20 -14.10
C SER A 21 2.75 -2.56 -15.25
N ASP A 22 3.35 -2.90 -16.40
CA ASP A 22 2.65 -3.54 -17.51
C ASP A 22 2.28 -5.02 -17.20
N ASN A 23 2.85 -5.61 -16.14
CA ASN A 23 2.69 -7.02 -15.82
C ASN A 23 2.11 -7.22 -14.41
N ARG A 24 0.83 -7.56 -14.36
CA ARG A 24 0.06 -7.85 -13.13
C ARG A 24 0.36 -9.27 -12.65
N SER A 25 1.61 -9.52 -12.25
CA SER A 25 1.99 -10.86 -11.77
C SER A 25 1.33 -11.18 -10.43
N GLN A 26 1.12 -12.48 -10.15
CA GLN A 26 0.68 -12.95 -8.83
C GLN A 26 1.58 -12.43 -7.70
N GLU A 27 2.90 -12.35 -7.94
CA GLU A 27 3.86 -11.80 -6.98
C GLU A 27 3.58 -10.32 -6.66
N LEU A 28 3.21 -9.52 -7.66
CA LEU A 28 2.85 -8.12 -7.47
C LEU A 28 1.55 -8.00 -6.65
N TYR A 29 0.58 -8.88 -6.89
CA TYR A 29 -0.64 -8.93 -6.09
C TYR A 29 -0.37 -9.31 -4.63
N GLU A 30 0.45 -10.33 -4.39
CA GLU A 30 0.83 -10.74 -3.03
C GLU A 30 1.53 -9.60 -2.28
N LYS A 31 2.47 -8.90 -2.94
CA LYS A 31 3.14 -7.72 -2.38
C LYS A 31 2.17 -6.57 -2.11
N PHE A 32 1.21 -6.34 -3.00
CA PHE A 32 0.16 -5.34 -2.83
C PHE A 32 -0.67 -5.63 -1.57
N VAL A 33 -1.15 -6.87 -1.42
CA VAL A 33 -1.97 -7.30 -0.28
C VAL A 33 -1.17 -7.23 1.02
N GLU A 34 0.07 -7.69 1.02
CA GLU A 34 0.96 -7.59 2.19
C GLU A 34 1.16 -6.13 2.62
N ASN A 35 1.45 -5.23 1.67
CA ASN A 35 1.63 -3.81 1.96
C ASN A 35 0.35 -3.17 2.52
N ARG A 36 -0.81 -3.54 1.95
CA ARG A 36 -2.12 -3.08 2.42
C ARG A 36 -2.39 -3.52 3.86
N ASN A 37 -2.18 -4.80 4.17
CA ASN A 37 -2.40 -5.33 5.51
C ASN A 37 -1.48 -4.65 6.54
N ASP A 38 -0.21 -4.44 6.19
CA ASP A 38 0.74 -3.75 7.06
C ASP A 38 0.34 -2.28 7.31
N LEU A 39 -0.24 -1.59 6.32
CA LEU A 39 -0.80 -0.25 6.51
C LEU A 39 -2.01 -0.26 7.44
N GLU A 40 -2.92 -1.22 7.27
CA GLU A 40 -4.10 -1.36 8.14
C GLU A 40 -3.68 -1.61 9.59
N ASP A 41 -2.74 -2.54 9.81
CA ASP A 41 -2.20 -2.83 11.14
C ASP A 41 -1.49 -1.61 11.75
N ALA A 42 -0.72 -0.87 10.96
CA ALA A 42 -0.06 0.35 11.44
C ALA A 42 -1.06 1.46 11.78
N ILE A 43 -2.14 1.60 11.02
CA ILE A 43 -3.21 2.58 11.31
C ILE A 43 -3.88 2.27 12.64
N VAL A 44 -4.13 1.00 12.95
CA VAL A 44 -4.74 0.59 14.23
C VAL A 44 -3.91 1.03 15.44
N GLY A 45 -2.58 1.04 15.30
CA GLY A 45 -1.65 1.46 16.35
C GLY A 45 -1.23 2.94 16.31
N ALA A 46 -1.55 3.67 15.25
CA ALA A 46 -1.12 5.05 15.04
C ALA A 46 -2.13 6.06 15.61
N HIS A 47 -1.65 7.27 15.92
CA HIS A 47 -2.50 8.35 16.44
C HIS A 47 -2.17 9.70 15.82
N GLY A 48 -3.19 10.56 15.71
CA GLY A 48 -2.99 11.97 15.37
C GLY A 48 -2.59 12.18 13.91
N ASN A 49 -1.37 12.66 13.67
CA ASN A 49 -0.91 12.94 12.30
C ASN A 49 -0.44 11.68 11.56
N GLU A 50 0.17 10.74 12.28
CA GLU A 50 0.64 9.47 11.72
C GLU A 50 -0.53 8.64 11.17
N GLU A 51 -1.60 8.52 11.97
CA GLU A 51 -2.83 7.83 11.56
C GLU A 51 -3.43 8.44 10.29
N LYS A 52 -3.47 9.78 10.20
CA LYS A 52 -4.00 10.50 9.04
C LYS A 52 -3.15 10.27 7.80
N GLU A 53 -1.83 10.23 7.95
CA GLU A 53 -0.90 10.03 6.85
C GLU A 53 -1.00 8.60 6.31
N LEU A 54 -0.96 7.59 7.19
CA LEU A 54 -1.13 6.19 6.81
C LEU A 54 -2.50 5.93 6.18
N THR A 55 -3.57 6.53 6.73
CA THR A 55 -4.91 6.43 6.14
C THR A 55 -4.99 7.02 4.72
N LYS A 56 -4.27 8.12 4.46
CA LYS A 56 -4.18 8.69 3.11
C LYS A 56 -3.43 7.77 2.16
N LEU A 57 -2.32 7.19 2.62
CA LEU A 57 -1.52 6.25 1.84
C LEU A 57 -2.32 4.98 1.51
N LEU A 58 -3.03 4.40 2.48
CA LEU A 58 -3.91 3.25 2.26
C LEU A 58 -4.99 3.55 1.20
N LYS A 59 -5.64 4.72 1.28
CA LYS A 59 -6.63 5.13 0.27
C LYS A 59 -6.01 5.29 -1.11
N LEU A 60 -4.80 5.84 -1.20
CA LEU A 60 -4.10 6.00 -2.47
C LEU A 60 -3.71 4.65 -3.07
N LEU A 61 -3.14 3.75 -2.25
CA LEU A 61 -2.77 2.39 -2.64
C LEU A 61 -4.00 1.63 -3.17
N ASN A 62 -5.11 1.62 -2.43
CA ASN A 62 -6.35 0.94 -2.85
C ASN A 62 -6.88 1.52 -4.17
N ARG A 63 -6.94 2.85 -4.29
CA ARG A 63 -7.38 3.51 -5.53
C ARG A 63 -6.50 3.10 -6.71
N LYS A 64 -5.18 3.03 -6.54
CA LYS A 64 -4.27 2.60 -7.60
C LYS A 64 -4.42 1.11 -7.93
N GLY A 65 -4.69 0.27 -6.93
CA GLY A 65 -5.06 -1.13 -7.12
C GLY A 65 -6.32 -1.29 -7.97
N GLU A 66 -7.36 -0.51 -7.68
CA GLU A 66 -8.61 -0.48 -8.46
C GLU A 66 -8.39 0.03 -9.89
N GLU A 67 -7.70 1.18 -10.06
CA GLU A 67 -7.38 1.76 -11.38
C GLU A 67 -6.58 0.79 -12.27
N ASN A 68 -5.78 -0.09 -11.65
CA ASN A 68 -4.93 -1.06 -12.34
C ASN A 68 -5.44 -2.51 -12.27
N ASP A 69 -6.70 -2.71 -11.86
CA ASP A 69 -7.36 -4.03 -11.90
C ASP A 69 -6.64 -5.12 -11.09
N MET A 70 -5.98 -4.74 -10.00
CA MET A 70 -5.15 -5.63 -9.18
C MET A 70 -5.98 -6.70 -8.45
N GLU A 71 -7.26 -6.44 -8.16
CA GLU A 71 -8.13 -7.33 -7.38
C GLU A 71 -8.97 -8.30 -8.23
N ASN A 72 -8.88 -8.23 -9.57
CA ASN A 72 -9.61 -9.11 -10.49
C ASN A 72 -8.78 -10.33 -10.95
N TRP A 73 -7.77 -10.73 -10.18
CA TRP A 73 -6.91 -11.90 -10.42
C TRP A 73 -7.37 -13.15 -9.67
#